data_AF-A0A914ZC09-F1
#
_entry.id   AF-A0A914ZC09-F1
#
_cell.length_a   1.000
_cell.length_b   1.000
_cell.length_c   1.000
_cell.angle_alpha   90.00
_cell.angle_beta   90.00
_cell.angle_gamma   90.00
#
_symmetry.space_group_name_H-M   'P 1'
#
loop_
_entity.id
_entity.type
_entity.pdbx_description
1 polymer ?
#
loop_
_entity_poly.entity_id
_entity_poly.type
_entity_poly.pdbx_seq_one_letter_code
_entity_poly.pdbx_strand_id
1 'polypeptide(L)'
;MAANMQDFDGLMKRMLCPENETRSEAEKQYEQIPIPTKGRLLFQLFLDAAVDTETRSMCLVLLRRILSSNWDDLWPAWGKETQEQFCEQLLKSASEEQSAMLRKRLADVIAEVARSTIDTESGRQTWAGVLQFLEMCTTSDSATHRETGMMLIENVPSMFGCDQSRYMAGIRHMFQTSLLYAAQSSVRTAAVRAYVAFMCENEDDDKVLKSLSDQIPAVIQVCQHVVATEDDDDVPLQCLCDLATSVPKTLQPHLNDIFTLCASTVADKQKDDSYRHSSLEVMVSLCESATNMVKKKASNFIPTLLEQCLGLMTELEDNDEEWLSCDNVEED
;
A
#
# COMPACT_ATOMS: atom_id res chain seq x y z
N MET A 1 10.93 36.14 -6.60
CA MET A 1 9.54 36.62 -6.82
C MET A 1 8.67 35.92 -5.80
N ALA A 2 7.84 36.64 -5.05
CA ALA A 2 6.79 36.00 -4.27
C ALA A 2 5.77 35.47 -5.28
N ALA A 3 5.78 34.17 -5.56
CA ALA A 3 4.79 33.57 -6.44
C ALA A 3 3.42 33.74 -5.77
N ASN A 4 2.50 34.48 -6.39
CA ASN A 4 1.12 34.54 -5.95
C ASN A 4 0.49 33.14 -6.13
N MET A 5 -0.48 32.76 -5.31
CA MET A 5 -1.12 31.44 -5.37
C MET A 5 -1.72 31.15 -6.76
N GLN A 6 -2.26 32.19 -7.41
CA GLN A 6 -2.77 32.11 -8.78
C GLN A 6 -1.67 31.79 -9.81
N ASP A 7 -0.47 32.35 -9.65
CA ASP A 7 0.66 32.06 -10.54
C ASP A 7 1.15 30.62 -10.34
N PHE A 8 1.11 30.14 -9.10
CA PHE A 8 1.49 28.77 -8.77
C PHE A 8 0.47 27.74 -9.27
N ASP A 9 -0.83 28.02 -9.17
CA ASP A 9 -1.89 27.21 -9.82
C ASP A 9 -1.66 27.11 -11.33
N GLY A 10 -1.43 28.25 -11.99
CA GLY A 10 -1.11 28.29 -13.41
C GLY A 10 0.18 27.53 -13.78
N LEU A 11 1.17 27.47 -12.87
CA LEU A 11 2.37 26.67 -13.05
C LEU A 11 2.05 25.16 -12.98
N MET A 12 1.28 24.73 -11.97
CA MET A 12 0.89 23.32 -11.81
C MET A 12 0.08 22.81 -13.00
N LYS A 13 -0.86 23.61 -13.51
CA LYS A 13 -1.65 23.26 -14.70
C LYS A 13 -0.78 23.11 -15.95
N ARG A 14 0.26 23.92 -16.12
CA ARG A 14 1.23 23.76 -17.23
C ARG A 14 2.08 22.51 -17.09
N MET A 15 2.41 22.08 -15.87
CA MET A 15 3.11 20.81 -15.63
C MET A 15 2.25 19.58 -15.97
N LEU A 16 0.93 19.73 -15.99
CA LEU A 16 -0.02 18.69 -16.41
C LEU A 16 -0.34 18.73 -17.92
N CYS A 17 0.21 19.70 -18.67
CA CYS A 17 -0.07 19.84 -20.09
C CYS A 17 0.50 18.64 -20.89
N PRO A 18 -0.24 18.10 -21.88
CA PRO A 18 0.26 17.02 -22.74
C PRO A 18 1.41 17.48 -23.67
N GLU A 19 1.56 18.79 -23.90
CA GLU A 19 2.61 19.33 -24.74
C GLU A 19 3.96 19.35 -24.01
N ASN A 20 4.92 18.56 -24.52
CA ASN A 20 6.23 18.35 -23.90
C ASN A 20 7.02 19.66 -23.68
N GLU A 21 6.95 20.62 -24.61
CA GLU A 21 7.67 21.90 -24.50
C GLU A 21 7.13 22.73 -23.32
N THR A 22 5.81 22.90 -23.27
CA THR A 22 5.11 23.62 -22.19
C THR A 22 5.36 22.96 -20.83
N ARG A 23 5.31 21.62 -20.76
CA ARG A 23 5.59 20.87 -19.53
C ARG A 23 7.04 21.05 -19.07
N SER A 24 8.00 20.88 -19.97
CA SER A 24 9.44 20.97 -19.65
C SER A 24 9.85 22.36 -19.17
N GLU A 25 9.26 23.41 -19.74
CA GLU A 25 9.50 24.79 -19.29
C GLU A 25 8.88 25.05 -17.91
N ALA A 26 7.68 24.53 -17.65
CA ALA A 26 7.04 24.62 -16.33
C ALA A 26 7.85 23.88 -15.25
N GLU A 27 8.38 22.69 -15.54
CA GLU A 27 9.25 21.94 -14.64
C GLU A 27 10.52 22.73 -14.28
N LYS A 28 11.17 23.39 -15.25
CA LYS A 28 12.33 24.25 -14.99
C LYS A 28 11.97 25.43 -14.08
N GLN A 29 10.83 26.06 -14.29
CA GLN A 29 10.35 27.16 -13.45
C GLN A 29 10.06 26.67 -12.03
N TYR A 30 9.45 25.49 -11.90
CA TYR A 30 9.19 24.85 -10.62
C TYR A 30 10.49 24.55 -9.84
N GLU A 31 11.53 24.06 -10.51
CA GLU A 31 12.81 23.74 -9.86
C GLU A 31 13.56 24.97 -9.31
N GLN A 32 13.30 26.16 -9.87
CA GLN A 32 13.89 27.41 -9.37
C GLN A 32 13.26 27.91 -8.07
N ILE A 33 12.11 27.36 -7.65
CA ILE A 33 11.43 27.76 -6.41
C ILE A 33 12.20 27.17 -5.20
N PRO A 34 12.59 27.99 -4.20
CA PRO A 34 13.24 27.49 -2.99
C PRO A 34 12.41 26.41 -2.28
N ILE A 35 13.06 25.34 -1.83
CA ILE A 35 12.42 24.17 -1.22
C ILE A 35 11.42 24.53 -0.11
N PRO A 36 11.74 25.41 0.88
CA PRO A 36 10.79 25.75 1.93
C PRO A 36 9.53 26.47 1.42
N THR A 37 9.68 27.28 0.38
CA THR A 37 8.56 27.98 -0.26
C THR A 37 7.74 27.02 -1.11
N LYS A 38 8.42 26.13 -1.85
CA LYS A 38 7.81 25.10 -2.70
C LYS A 38 6.86 24.22 -1.89
N GLY A 39 7.29 23.69 -0.75
CA GLY A 39 6.45 22.88 0.12
C GLY A 39 5.21 23.62 0.67
N ARG A 40 5.34 24.90 1.06
CA ARG A 40 4.19 25.71 1.53
C ARG A 40 3.18 25.96 0.42
N LEU A 41 3.66 26.33 -0.77
CA LEU A 41 2.80 26.60 -1.92
C LEU A 41 2.03 25.34 -2.35
N LEU A 42 2.69 24.17 -2.38
CA LEU A 42 2.03 22.90 -2.68
C LEU A 42 0.92 22.59 -1.68
N PHE A 43 1.18 22.73 -0.38
CA PHE A 43 0.19 22.43 0.63
C PHE A 43 -0.98 23.43 0.62
N GLN A 44 -0.69 24.73 0.47
CA GLN A 44 -1.73 25.75 0.40
C GLN A 44 -2.62 25.60 -0.84
N LEU A 45 -2.04 25.28 -2.01
CA LEU A 45 -2.82 25.05 -3.22
C LEU A 45 -3.67 23.78 -3.11
N PHE A 46 -3.16 22.73 -2.45
CA PHE A 46 -3.95 21.54 -2.14
C PHE A 46 -5.17 21.86 -1.25
N LEU A 47 -5.05 22.78 -0.29
CA LEU A 47 -6.14 23.15 0.62
C LEU A 47 -7.21 24.02 -0.07
N ASP A 48 -6.93 24.60 -1.22
CA ASP A 48 -7.89 25.43 -1.95
C ASP A 48 -8.93 24.54 -2.66
N ALA A 49 -10.14 24.49 -2.09
CA ALA A 49 -11.24 23.73 -2.64
C ALA A 49 -11.76 24.26 -4.01
N ALA A 50 -11.34 25.45 -4.45
CA ALA A 50 -11.65 25.96 -5.78
C ALA A 50 -10.76 25.33 -6.88
N VAL A 51 -9.64 24.70 -6.50
CA VAL A 51 -8.72 24.04 -7.41
C VAL A 51 -9.25 22.63 -7.74
N ASP A 52 -9.09 22.22 -9.00
CA ASP A 52 -9.54 20.91 -9.46
C ASP A 52 -8.76 19.75 -8.80
N THR A 53 -9.39 18.58 -8.75
CA THR A 53 -8.86 17.40 -8.07
C THR A 53 -7.53 16.92 -8.65
N GLU A 54 -7.29 17.09 -9.96
CA GLU A 54 -6.07 16.63 -10.62
C GLU A 54 -4.87 17.49 -10.21
N THR A 55 -5.04 18.81 -10.22
CA THR A 55 -4.04 19.77 -9.73
C THR A 55 -3.76 19.56 -8.23
N ARG A 56 -4.81 19.38 -7.40
CA ARG A 56 -4.65 19.07 -5.97
C ARG A 56 -3.91 17.74 -5.74
N SER A 57 -4.15 16.73 -6.57
CA SER A 57 -3.45 15.43 -6.53
C SER A 57 -1.98 15.58 -6.87
N MET A 58 -1.65 16.31 -7.94
CA MET A 58 -0.27 16.65 -8.32
C MET A 58 0.47 17.36 -7.18
N CYS A 59 -0.19 18.29 -6.48
CA CYS A 59 0.39 18.99 -5.34
C CYS A 59 0.84 18.02 -4.23
N LEU A 60 0.00 17.05 -3.87
CA LEU A 60 0.33 16.05 -2.85
C LEU A 60 1.45 15.10 -3.30
N VAL A 61 1.47 14.69 -4.57
CA VAL A 61 2.55 13.85 -5.12
C VAL A 61 3.89 14.56 -5.03
N LEU A 62 3.94 15.82 -5.45
CA LEU A 62 5.14 16.64 -5.39
C LEU A 62 5.54 16.96 -3.95
N LEU A 63 4.57 17.21 -3.07
CA LEU A 63 4.81 17.45 -1.65
C LEU A 63 5.48 16.23 -0.99
N ARG A 64 4.95 15.02 -1.24
CA ARG A 64 5.58 13.78 -0.76
C ARG A 64 7.02 13.65 -1.26
N ARG A 65 7.26 13.93 -2.54
CA ARG A 65 8.61 13.84 -3.14
C ARG A 65 9.61 14.76 -2.43
N ILE A 66 9.23 16.00 -2.15
CA ILE A 66 10.11 16.96 -1.46
C ILE A 66 10.30 16.55 0.01
N LEU A 67 9.24 16.11 0.69
CA LEU A 67 9.35 15.62 2.07
C LEU A 67 10.32 14.44 2.18
N SER A 68 10.33 13.56 1.18
CA SER A 68 11.23 12.41 1.13
C SER A 68 12.67 12.77 0.75
N SER A 69 12.85 13.62 -0.27
CA SER A 69 14.18 13.91 -0.83
C SER A 69 14.91 15.07 -0.14
N ASN A 70 14.19 15.94 0.58
CA ASN A 70 14.73 17.20 1.10
C ASN A 70 14.25 17.50 2.53
N TRP A 71 13.99 16.47 3.34
CA TRP A 71 13.51 16.62 4.73
C TRP A 71 14.38 17.59 5.55
N ASP A 72 15.70 17.41 5.53
CA ASP A 72 16.65 18.18 6.34
C ASP A 72 16.76 19.66 5.93
N ASP A 73 16.44 19.98 4.67
CA ASP A 73 16.40 21.35 4.16
C ASP A 73 15.03 22.00 4.39
N LEU A 74 13.96 21.21 4.26
CA LEU A 74 12.58 21.67 4.31
C LEU A 74 12.11 21.87 5.75
N TRP A 75 12.22 20.81 6.56
CA TRP A 75 11.55 20.73 7.86
C TRP A 75 12.09 21.78 8.82
N PRO A 76 13.41 21.90 9.07
CA PRO A 76 13.94 22.91 9.98
C PRO A 76 13.64 24.35 9.53
N ALA A 77 13.58 24.61 8.22
CA ALA A 77 13.33 25.93 7.66
C ALA A 77 11.89 26.44 7.86
N TRP A 78 10.93 25.56 8.13
CA TRP A 78 9.56 25.94 8.45
C TRP A 78 9.40 26.50 9.87
N GLY A 79 10.27 26.11 10.81
CA GLY A 79 10.14 26.43 12.22
C GLY A 79 8.97 25.68 12.89
N LYS A 80 8.99 25.59 14.22
CA LYS A 80 8.08 24.72 14.98
C LYS A 80 6.59 25.03 14.78
N GLU A 81 6.22 26.30 14.80
CA GLU A 81 4.81 26.72 14.64
C GLU A 81 4.24 26.29 13.28
N THR A 82 5.00 26.48 12.19
CA THR A 82 4.57 26.06 10.84
C THR A 82 4.49 24.54 10.74
N GLN A 83 5.45 23.81 11.34
CA GLN A 83 5.43 22.34 11.37
C GLN A 83 4.19 21.82 12.09
N GLU A 84 3.87 22.37 13.26
CA GLU A 84 2.68 22.00 14.04
C GLU A 84 1.39 22.28 13.26
N GLN A 85 1.25 23.48 12.68
CA GLN A 85 0.09 23.83 11.85
C GLN A 85 -0.04 22.95 10.61
N PHE A 86 1.08 22.62 9.96
CA PHE A 86 1.10 21.72 8.81
C PHE A 86 0.60 20.32 9.19
N CYS A 87 1.12 19.75 10.28
CA CYS A 87 0.69 18.45 10.79
C CYS A 87 -0.79 18.42 11.17
N GLU A 88 -1.28 19.43 11.90
CA GLU A 88 -2.69 19.52 12.29
C GLU A 88 -3.62 19.61 11.08
N GLN A 89 -3.29 20.48 10.11
CA GLN A 89 -4.09 20.63 8.90
C GLN A 89 -4.05 19.37 8.04
N LEU A 90 -2.90 18.70 7.95
CA LEU A 90 -2.74 17.48 7.17
C LEU A 90 -3.66 16.35 7.69
N LEU A 91 -3.71 16.13 9.01
CA LEU A 91 -4.58 15.13 9.63
C LEU A 91 -6.06 15.52 9.52
N LYS A 92 -6.37 16.81 9.65
CA LYS A 92 -7.74 17.31 9.44
C LYS A 92 -8.19 17.06 8.00
N SER A 93 -7.37 17.41 7.01
CA SER A 93 -7.67 17.16 5.60
C SER A 93 -7.89 15.68 5.31
N ALA A 94 -7.08 14.78 5.88
CA ALA A 94 -7.28 13.34 5.72
C ALA A 94 -8.60 12.83 6.34
N SER A 95 -9.06 13.47 7.42
CA SER A 95 -10.36 13.14 8.05
C SER A 95 -11.55 13.61 7.23
N GLU A 96 -11.43 14.73 6.52
CA GLU A 96 -12.55 15.37 5.82
C GLU A 96 -12.62 14.99 4.32
N GLU A 97 -11.54 14.42 3.75
CA GLU A 97 -11.41 14.20 2.30
C GLU A 97 -12.34 13.09 1.75
N GLN A 98 -13.10 13.44 0.72
CA GLN A 98 -14.12 12.58 0.12
C GLN A 98 -13.64 11.90 -1.16
N SER A 99 -12.66 12.47 -1.85
CA SER A 99 -12.07 11.88 -3.04
C SER A 99 -11.13 10.72 -2.67
N ALA A 100 -11.43 9.51 -3.16
CA ALA A 100 -10.57 8.34 -2.94
C ALA A 100 -9.13 8.57 -3.44
N MET A 101 -8.98 9.26 -4.59
CA MET A 101 -7.68 9.60 -5.14
C MET A 101 -6.89 10.51 -4.18
N LEU A 102 -7.51 11.58 -3.67
CA LEU A 102 -6.84 12.50 -2.75
C LEU A 102 -6.60 11.87 -1.38
N ARG A 103 -7.51 11.03 -0.87
CA ARG A 103 -7.28 10.27 0.37
C ARG A 103 -6.02 9.41 0.29
N LYS A 104 -5.83 8.69 -0.81
CA LYS A 104 -4.61 7.88 -1.02
C LYS A 104 -3.36 8.76 -1.01
N ARG A 105 -3.38 9.87 -1.76
CA ARG A 105 -2.23 10.81 -1.80
C ARG A 105 -1.96 11.47 -0.45
N LEU A 106 -3.00 11.81 0.32
CA LEU A 106 -2.86 12.33 1.68
C LEU A 106 -2.25 11.30 2.62
N ALA A 107 -2.71 10.04 2.56
CA ALA A 107 -2.13 8.95 3.33
C ALA A 107 -0.65 8.76 2.99
N ASP A 108 -0.26 8.86 1.71
CA ASP A 108 1.14 8.80 1.29
C ASP A 108 1.98 9.96 1.88
N VAL A 109 1.44 11.19 1.92
CA VAL A 109 2.13 12.36 2.52
C VAL A 109 2.25 12.21 4.04
N ILE A 110 1.17 11.79 4.71
CA ILE A 110 1.19 11.55 6.17
C ILE A 110 2.21 10.46 6.51
N ALA A 111 2.25 9.38 5.74
CA ALA A 111 3.21 8.31 5.96
C ALA A 111 4.65 8.78 5.83
N GLU A 112 4.95 9.67 4.87
CA GLU A 112 6.28 10.27 4.72
C GLU A 112 6.66 11.11 5.95
N VAL A 113 5.76 11.98 6.42
CA VAL A 113 6.00 12.78 7.63
C VAL A 113 6.16 11.87 8.86
N ALA A 114 5.32 10.84 8.99
CA ALA A 114 5.38 9.89 10.10
C ALA A 114 6.69 9.11 10.14
N ARG A 115 7.22 8.73 8.97
CA ARG A 115 8.53 8.06 8.83
C ARG A 115 9.66 8.97 9.27
N SER A 116 9.65 10.23 8.81
CA SER A 116 10.71 11.20 9.10
C SER A 116 10.65 11.79 10.53
N THR A 117 9.56 11.54 11.27
CA THR A 117 9.39 11.98 12.67
C THR A 117 9.65 10.87 13.69
N ILE A 118 10.06 9.69 13.25
CA ILE A 118 10.67 8.68 14.12
C ILE A 118 12.08 9.16 14.47
N ASP A 119 12.33 9.39 15.75
CA ASP A 119 13.62 9.84 16.24
C ASP A 119 14.69 8.77 16.00
N THR A 120 15.78 9.13 15.34
CA THR A 120 16.82 8.18 14.90
C THR A 120 17.65 7.61 16.04
N GLU A 121 17.74 8.32 17.18
CA GLU A 121 18.50 7.86 18.35
C GLU A 121 17.67 6.96 19.26
N SER A 122 16.45 7.36 19.59
CA SER A 122 15.56 6.64 20.51
C SER A 122 14.63 5.65 19.83
N GLY A 123 14.44 5.77 18.51
CA GLY A 123 13.45 5.00 17.74
C GLY A 123 12.00 5.34 18.09
N ARG A 124 11.75 6.43 18.82
CA ARG A 124 10.39 6.81 19.26
C ARG A 124 9.70 7.70 18.21
N GLN A 125 8.42 7.45 17.99
CA GLN A 125 7.56 8.35 17.22
C GLN A 125 7.36 9.68 17.96
N THR A 126 7.85 10.79 17.40
CA THR A 126 7.73 12.12 18.02
C THR A 126 6.43 12.84 17.65
N TRP A 127 5.79 12.45 16.54
CA TRP A 127 4.53 13.03 16.12
C TRP A 127 3.34 12.33 16.79
N ALA A 128 3.01 12.73 18.02
CA ALA A 128 1.89 12.13 18.77
C ALA A 128 0.54 12.20 18.02
N GLY A 129 0.35 13.21 17.17
CA GLY A 129 -0.86 13.39 16.37
C GLY A 129 -1.14 12.24 15.39
N VAL A 130 -0.11 11.62 14.79
CA VAL A 130 -0.34 10.50 13.85
C VAL A 130 -0.88 9.27 14.55
N LEU A 131 -0.43 9.00 15.79
CA LEU A 131 -0.92 7.88 16.59
C LEU A 131 -2.37 8.12 17.04
N GLN A 132 -2.71 9.36 17.43
CA GLN A 132 -4.08 9.75 17.76
C GLN A 132 -5.01 9.67 16.55
N PHE A 133 -4.54 10.09 15.38
CA PHE A 133 -5.28 9.96 14.13
C PHE A 133 -5.55 8.50 13.79
N LEU A 134 -4.54 7.63 13.95
CA LEU A 134 -4.73 6.20 13.74
C LEU A 134 -5.78 5.63 14.70
N GLU A 135 -5.71 5.95 15.99
CA GLU A 135 -6.72 5.53 16.98
C GLU A 135 -8.14 5.98 16.58
N MET A 136 -8.30 7.23 16.12
CA MET A 136 -9.56 7.73 15.56
C MET A 136 -10.04 6.89 14.37
N CYS A 137 -9.16 6.58 13.41
CA CYS A 137 -9.49 5.74 12.26
C CYS A 137 -10.01 4.36 12.66
N THR A 138 -9.45 3.76 13.71
CA THR A 138 -9.83 2.41 14.18
C THR A 138 -11.18 2.34 14.87
N THR A 139 -11.53 3.41 15.60
CA THR A 139 -12.77 3.51 16.38
C THR A 139 -13.93 4.09 15.57
N SER A 140 -13.65 4.67 14.40
CA SER A 140 -14.63 5.29 13.53
C SER A 140 -15.60 4.29 12.89
N ASP A 141 -16.87 4.66 12.78
CA ASP A 141 -17.89 3.91 12.01
C ASP A 141 -17.80 4.18 10.50
N SER A 142 -17.05 5.19 10.08
CA SER A 142 -16.82 5.49 8.66
C SER A 142 -15.87 4.48 8.02
N ALA A 143 -16.31 3.85 6.92
CA ALA A 143 -15.49 2.99 6.08
C ALA A 143 -14.25 3.74 5.53
N THR A 144 -14.39 5.03 5.17
CA THR A 144 -13.28 5.82 4.62
C THR A 144 -12.18 6.03 5.66
N HIS A 145 -12.53 6.31 6.92
CA HIS A 145 -11.55 6.47 7.98
C HIS A 145 -10.82 5.16 8.28
N ARG A 146 -11.55 4.03 8.35
CA ARG A 146 -10.95 2.71 8.55
C ARG A 146 -9.95 2.38 7.44
N GLU A 147 -10.37 2.60 6.19
CA GLU A 147 -9.53 2.40 5.01
C GLU A 147 -8.27 3.27 5.06
N THR A 148 -8.40 4.57 5.36
CA THR A 148 -7.25 5.49 5.50
C THR A 148 -6.30 5.05 6.61
N GLY A 149 -6.80 4.59 7.76
CA GLY A 149 -5.96 4.05 8.83
C GLY A 149 -5.17 2.81 8.39
N MET A 150 -5.79 1.93 7.59
CA MET A 150 -5.11 0.76 7.04
C MET A 150 -4.02 1.18 6.03
N MET A 151 -4.32 2.12 5.13
CA MET A 151 -3.32 2.65 4.17
C MET A 151 -2.10 3.27 4.88
N LEU A 152 -2.31 3.95 6.00
CA LEU A 152 -1.19 4.51 6.77
C LEU A 152 -0.27 3.43 7.34
N ILE A 153 -0.84 2.35 7.88
CA ILE A 153 -0.04 1.24 8.41
C ILE A 153 0.67 0.49 7.29
N GLU A 154 -0.02 0.26 6.17
CA GLU A 154 0.59 -0.32 4.97
C GLU A 154 1.83 0.48 4.53
N ASN A 155 1.72 1.81 4.47
CA ASN A 155 2.80 2.68 4.02
C ASN A 155 3.93 2.88 5.05
N VAL A 156 3.66 2.76 6.35
CA VAL A 156 4.67 2.94 7.40
C VAL A 156 4.35 2.05 8.61
N PRO A 157 4.61 0.72 8.51
CA PRO A 157 4.29 -0.19 9.60
C PRO A 157 5.09 0.10 10.88
N SER A 158 6.30 0.64 10.73
CA SER A 158 7.19 1.07 11.81
C SER A 158 6.75 2.35 12.53
N MET A 159 5.59 2.95 12.20
CA MET A 159 5.14 4.23 12.78
C MET A 159 5.01 4.22 14.31
N PHE A 160 4.85 3.05 14.93
CA PHE A 160 4.78 2.90 16.38
C PHE A 160 6.14 2.99 17.07
N GLY A 161 7.24 2.91 16.30
CA GLY A 161 8.61 2.98 16.79
C GLY A 161 8.91 1.92 17.85
N CYS A 162 9.82 2.26 18.77
CA CYS A 162 10.22 1.38 19.87
C CYS A 162 9.09 1.10 20.89
N ASP A 163 8.00 1.86 20.87
CA ASP A 163 6.85 1.70 21.76
C ASP A 163 5.79 0.73 21.20
N GLN A 164 6.02 0.09 20.03
CA GLN A 164 5.08 -0.83 19.36
C GLN A 164 4.44 -1.88 20.29
N SER A 165 5.24 -2.48 21.19
CA SER A 165 4.76 -3.50 22.12
C SER A 165 3.61 -3.01 23.03
N ARG A 166 3.58 -1.71 23.35
CA ARG A 166 2.53 -1.07 24.16
C ARG A 166 1.20 -1.01 23.41
N TYR A 167 1.25 -0.84 22.09
CA TYR A 167 0.08 -0.66 21.25
C TYR A 167 -0.47 -1.96 20.68
N MET A 168 0.21 -3.10 20.90
CA MET A 168 -0.10 -4.37 20.25
C MET A 168 -1.55 -4.84 20.41
N ALA A 169 -2.15 -4.65 21.60
CA ALA A 169 -3.56 -5.01 21.81
C ALA A 169 -4.51 -4.19 20.94
N GLY A 170 -4.23 -2.89 20.78
CA GLY A 170 -4.98 -1.99 19.90
C GLY A 170 -4.76 -2.33 18.43
N ILE A 171 -3.50 -2.59 18.03
CA ILE A 171 -3.13 -2.98 16.66
C ILE A 171 -3.89 -4.26 16.26
N ARG A 172 -3.86 -5.29 17.13
CA ARG A 172 -4.59 -6.54 16.89
C ARG A 172 -6.09 -6.31 16.74
N HIS A 173 -6.70 -5.53 17.63
CA HIS A 173 -8.14 -5.24 17.58
C HIS A 173 -8.53 -4.50 16.29
N MET A 174 -7.70 -3.55 15.87
CA MET A 174 -7.88 -2.82 14.64
C MET A 174 -7.83 -3.73 13.41
N PHE A 175 -6.82 -4.61 13.29
CA PHE A 175 -6.77 -5.57 12.18
C PHE A 175 -8.00 -6.48 12.19
N GLN A 176 -8.39 -7.00 13.35
CA GLN A 176 -9.54 -7.88 13.48
C GLN A 176 -10.83 -7.20 13.00
N THR A 177 -11.10 -5.98 13.44
CA THR A 177 -12.33 -5.25 13.08
C THR A 177 -12.36 -4.82 11.61
N SER A 178 -11.21 -4.46 11.04
CA SER A 178 -11.13 -4.07 9.62
C SER A 178 -11.16 -5.26 8.66
N LEU A 179 -10.50 -6.38 8.99
CA LEU A 179 -10.55 -7.62 8.19
C LEU A 179 -11.97 -8.21 8.14
N LEU A 180 -12.71 -8.10 9.25
CA LEU A 180 -14.09 -8.60 9.37
C LEU A 180 -15.14 -7.53 9.03
N TYR A 181 -14.74 -6.40 8.42
CA TYR A 181 -15.65 -5.31 8.11
C TYR A 181 -16.57 -5.68 6.93
N ALA A 182 -17.75 -6.23 7.24
CA ALA A 182 -18.67 -6.78 6.24
C ALA A 182 -19.20 -5.73 5.26
N ALA A 183 -19.36 -4.48 5.70
CA ALA A 183 -20.05 -3.45 4.94
C ALA A 183 -19.28 -2.96 3.69
N GLN A 184 -17.96 -3.16 3.60
CA GLN A 184 -17.16 -2.65 2.49
C GLN A 184 -15.95 -3.56 2.20
N SER A 185 -15.83 -4.07 0.96
CA SER A 185 -14.70 -4.92 0.54
C SER A 185 -13.38 -4.16 0.53
N SER A 186 -13.37 -2.91 0.06
CA SER A 186 -12.15 -2.09 0.01
C SER A 186 -11.47 -1.92 1.36
N VAL A 187 -12.24 -1.85 2.46
CA VAL A 187 -11.68 -1.82 3.84
C VAL A 187 -11.00 -3.14 4.18
N ARG A 188 -11.59 -4.27 3.81
CA ARG A 188 -11.00 -5.60 4.04
C ARG A 188 -9.71 -5.78 3.24
N THR A 189 -9.70 -5.37 1.97
CA THR A 189 -8.52 -5.41 1.11
C THR A 189 -7.41 -4.49 1.64
N ALA A 190 -7.73 -3.27 2.08
CA ALA A 190 -6.77 -2.40 2.73
C ALA A 190 -6.23 -3.01 4.04
N ALA A 191 -7.08 -3.68 4.82
CA ALA A 191 -6.67 -4.36 6.04
C ALA A 191 -5.74 -5.56 5.78
N VAL A 192 -5.94 -6.32 4.70
CA VAL A 192 -5.00 -7.37 4.28
C VAL A 192 -3.65 -6.75 3.96
N ARG A 193 -3.59 -5.72 3.10
CA ARG A 193 -2.33 -5.04 2.74
C ARG A 193 -1.60 -4.52 3.97
N ALA A 194 -2.30 -3.84 4.86
CA ALA A 194 -1.75 -3.30 6.10
C ALA A 194 -1.24 -4.40 7.06
N TYR A 195 -2.02 -5.47 7.23
CA TYR A 195 -1.65 -6.61 8.07
C TYR A 195 -0.38 -7.28 7.55
N VAL A 196 -0.32 -7.54 6.25
CA VAL A 196 0.83 -8.18 5.60
C VAL A 196 2.07 -7.31 5.71
N ALA A 197 1.98 -6.03 5.34
CA ALA A 197 3.09 -5.10 5.47
C ALA A 197 3.64 -5.04 6.91
N PHE A 198 2.74 -5.04 7.91
CA PHE A 198 3.13 -5.05 9.32
C PHE A 198 3.77 -6.37 9.76
N MET A 199 3.28 -7.51 9.30
CA MET A 199 3.87 -8.82 9.59
C MET A 199 5.25 -8.98 8.96
N CYS A 200 5.43 -8.52 7.72
CA CYS A 200 6.72 -8.59 7.01
C CYS A 200 7.76 -7.63 7.64
N GLU A 201 7.37 -6.41 8.01
CA GLU A 201 8.26 -5.49 8.75
C GLU A 201 8.75 -6.09 10.08
N ASN A 202 7.95 -6.99 10.68
CA ASN A 202 8.25 -7.64 11.96
C ASN A 202 8.66 -9.12 11.80
N GLU A 203 9.23 -9.51 10.66
CA GLU A 203 9.58 -10.91 10.37
C GLU A 203 10.52 -11.56 11.39
N ASP A 204 11.36 -10.76 12.06
CA ASP A 204 12.30 -11.19 13.10
C ASP A 204 11.72 -11.13 14.54
N ASP A 205 10.52 -10.59 14.76
CA ASP A 205 9.90 -10.48 16.09
C ASP A 205 8.84 -11.58 16.31
N ASP A 206 9.29 -12.74 16.78
CA ASP A 206 8.44 -13.89 17.12
C ASP A 206 7.26 -13.53 18.06
N LYS A 207 7.41 -12.53 18.94
CA LYS A 207 6.33 -12.14 19.86
C LYS A 207 5.23 -11.41 19.10
N VAL A 208 5.59 -10.49 18.22
CA VAL A 208 4.66 -9.76 17.35
C VAL A 208 3.93 -10.75 16.45
N LEU A 209 4.68 -11.60 15.72
CA LEU A 209 4.12 -12.59 14.80
C LEU A 209 3.12 -13.51 15.52
N LYS A 210 3.49 -14.02 16.70
CA LYS A 210 2.61 -14.89 17.48
C LYS A 210 1.35 -14.15 17.97
N SER A 211 1.46 -12.88 18.33
CA SER A 211 0.32 -12.10 18.82
C SER A 211 -0.72 -11.80 17.75
N LEU A 212 -0.31 -11.80 16.47
CA LEU A 212 -1.16 -11.46 15.32
C LEU A 212 -1.55 -12.67 14.47
N SER A 213 -0.92 -13.84 14.67
CA SER A 213 -1.19 -15.06 13.90
C SER A 213 -2.66 -15.51 13.92
N ASP A 214 -3.44 -15.10 14.91
CA ASP A 214 -4.86 -15.44 15.00
C ASP A 214 -5.76 -14.64 14.02
N GLN A 215 -5.20 -13.66 13.31
CA GLN A 215 -5.88 -12.92 12.24
C GLN A 215 -5.77 -13.59 10.86
N ILE A 216 -4.85 -14.56 10.69
CA ILE A 216 -4.63 -15.26 9.40
C ILE A 216 -5.90 -15.89 8.82
N PRO A 217 -6.79 -16.53 9.61
CA PRO A 217 -8.06 -17.03 9.06
C PRO A 217 -8.91 -15.94 8.40
N ALA A 218 -8.91 -14.72 8.95
CA ALA A 218 -9.65 -13.61 8.36
C ALA A 218 -8.99 -13.13 7.06
N VAL A 219 -7.66 -13.11 6.97
CA VAL A 219 -6.93 -12.85 5.71
C VAL A 219 -7.30 -13.87 4.63
N ILE A 220 -7.31 -15.17 4.98
CA ILE A 220 -7.71 -16.24 4.06
C ILE A 220 -9.17 -16.07 3.61
N GLN A 221 -10.08 -15.70 4.51
CA GLN A 221 -11.48 -15.42 4.14
C GLN A 221 -11.60 -14.26 3.14
N VAL A 222 -10.78 -13.21 3.27
CA VAL A 222 -10.75 -12.12 2.28
C VAL A 222 -10.26 -12.64 0.93
N CYS A 223 -9.20 -13.47 0.90
CA CYS A 223 -8.71 -14.11 -0.32
C CYS A 223 -9.79 -14.99 -0.99
N GLN A 224 -10.50 -15.80 -0.20
CA GLN A 224 -11.61 -16.61 -0.68
C GLN A 224 -12.73 -15.76 -1.29
N HIS A 225 -13.03 -14.62 -0.67
CA HIS A 225 -14.07 -13.72 -1.14
C HIS A 225 -13.71 -13.10 -2.49
N VAL A 226 -12.50 -12.54 -2.64
CA VAL A 226 -12.10 -11.91 -3.91
C VAL A 226 -12.00 -12.94 -5.05
N VAL A 227 -11.49 -14.14 -4.76
CA VAL A 227 -11.50 -15.24 -5.75
C VAL A 227 -12.92 -15.63 -6.14
N ALA A 228 -13.87 -15.65 -5.20
CA ALA A 228 -15.23 -16.07 -5.46
C ALA A 228 -16.04 -15.04 -6.26
N THR A 229 -15.83 -13.74 -6.01
CA THR A 229 -16.63 -12.67 -6.64
C THR A 229 -16.00 -12.10 -7.90
N GLU A 230 -14.66 -12.05 -7.99
CA GLU A 230 -13.94 -11.34 -9.06
C GLU A 230 -14.35 -9.86 -9.20
N ASP A 231 -14.94 -9.28 -8.14
CA ASP A 231 -15.39 -7.88 -8.12
C ASP A 231 -14.25 -6.89 -7.82
N ASP A 232 -13.18 -7.37 -7.18
CA ASP A 232 -11.99 -6.61 -6.80
C ASP A 232 -10.77 -7.14 -7.60
N ASP A 233 -9.57 -6.68 -7.26
CA ASP A 233 -8.31 -7.16 -7.85
C ASP A 233 -7.74 -8.36 -7.08
N ASP A 234 -6.76 -9.07 -7.65
CA ASP A 234 -6.10 -10.23 -7.05
C ASP A 234 -5.13 -9.87 -5.90
N VAL A 235 -5.01 -8.58 -5.56
CA VAL A 235 -4.15 -7.99 -4.53
C VAL A 235 -4.12 -8.77 -3.21
N PRO A 236 -5.24 -9.27 -2.62
CA PRO A 236 -5.16 -10.08 -1.41
C PRO A 236 -4.37 -11.38 -1.56
N LEU A 237 -4.38 -12.01 -2.74
CA LEU A 237 -3.55 -13.19 -3.03
C LEU A 237 -2.08 -12.81 -3.14
N GLN A 238 -1.77 -11.67 -3.77
CA GLN A 238 -0.40 -11.14 -3.82
C GLN A 238 0.14 -10.87 -2.40
N CYS A 239 -0.68 -10.27 -1.52
CA CYS A 239 -0.33 -10.10 -0.11
C CYS A 239 -0.15 -11.44 0.63
N LEU A 240 -0.96 -12.46 0.32
CA LEU A 240 -0.78 -13.79 0.87
C LEU A 240 0.54 -14.42 0.41
N CYS A 241 0.98 -14.14 -0.82
CA CYS A 241 2.30 -14.53 -1.32
C CYS A 241 3.43 -13.84 -0.52
N ASP A 242 3.31 -12.54 -0.24
CA ASP A 242 4.31 -11.83 0.57
C ASP A 242 4.45 -12.43 1.98
N LEU A 243 3.33 -12.85 2.61
CA LEU A 243 3.36 -13.60 3.88
C LEU A 243 4.02 -14.97 3.73
N ALA A 244 3.75 -15.68 2.63
CA ALA A 244 4.35 -16.97 2.35
C ALA A 244 5.86 -16.88 2.17
N THR A 245 6.35 -15.79 1.60
CA THR A 245 7.78 -15.54 1.41
C THR A 245 8.45 -15.09 2.70
N SER A 246 7.89 -14.10 3.39
CA SER A 246 8.57 -13.43 4.52
C SER A 246 8.38 -14.18 5.85
N VAL A 247 7.15 -14.60 6.17
CA VAL A 247 6.80 -15.20 7.47
C VAL A 247 6.02 -16.53 7.37
N PRO A 248 6.48 -17.51 6.56
CA PRO A 248 5.71 -18.71 6.22
C PRO A 248 5.31 -19.58 7.42
N LYS A 249 6.08 -19.53 8.52
CA LYS A 249 5.79 -20.31 9.74
C LYS A 249 4.42 -19.98 10.31
N THR A 250 3.97 -18.73 10.15
CA THR A 250 2.66 -18.27 10.64
C THR A 250 1.51 -18.93 9.89
N LEU A 251 1.71 -19.31 8.62
CA LEU A 251 0.73 -19.98 7.76
C LEU A 251 0.63 -21.49 8.00
N GLN A 252 1.57 -22.08 8.77
CA GLN A 252 1.63 -23.53 9.03
C GLN A 252 0.30 -24.18 9.49
N PRO A 253 -0.52 -23.54 10.35
CA PRO A 253 -1.80 -24.11 10.77
C PRO A 253 -2.84 -24.19 9.65
N HIS A 254 -2.74 -23.33 8.65
CA HIS A 254 -3.73 -23.13 7.60
C HIS A 254 -3.28 -23.63 6.21
N LEU A 255 -2.15 -24.34 6.16
CA LEU A 255 -1.52 -24.71 4.91
C LEU A 255 -2.44 -25.50 3.97
N ASN A 256 -3.24 -26.43 4.49
CA ASN A 256 -4.17 -27.19 3.68
C ASN A 256 -5.28 -26.32 3.10
N ASP A 257 -5.80 -25.36 3.86
CA ASP A 257 -6.86 -24.46 3.40
C ASP A 257 -6.34 -23.53 2.29
N ILE A 258 -5.11 -23.01 2.47
CA ILE A 258 -4.42 -22.18 1.48
C ILE A 258 -4.19 -22.95 0.18
N PHE A 259 -3.58 -24.14 0.26
CA PHE A 259 -3.34 -24.97 -0.94
C PHE A 259 -4.64 -25.41 -1.61
N THR A 260 -5.70 -25.69 -0.84
CA THR A 260 -7.01 -26.04 -1.40
C THR A 260 -7.60 -24.87 -2.17
N LEU A 261 -7.60 -23.67 -1.60
CA LEU A 261 -8.04 -22.45 -2.27
C LEU A 261 -7.25 -22.26 -3.57
N CYS A 262 -5.92 -22.13 -3.45
CA CYS A 262 -5.06 -21.80 -4.58
C CYS A 262 -5.12 -22.85 -5.70
N ALA A 263 -5.06 -24.15 -5.37
CA ALA A 263 -5.17 -25.20 -6.37
C ALA A 263 -6.54 -25.21 -7.06
N SER A 264 -7.62 -24.93 -6.34
CA SER A 264 -8.95 -24.84 -6.96
C SER A 264 -9.06 -23.64 -7.92
N THR A 265 -8.48 -22.49 -7.55
CA THR A 265 -8.45 -21.29 -8.41
C THR A 265 -7.66 -21.55 -9.69
N VAL A 266 -6.46 -22.12 -9.60
CA VAL A 266 -5.61 -22.40 -10.77
C VAL A 266 -6.28 -23.38 -11.74
N ALA A 267 -7.01 -24.37 -11.21
CA ALA A 267 -7.72 -25.35 -12.02
C ALA A 267 -8.93 -24.79 -12.77
N ASP A 268 -9.49 -23.68 -12.31
CA ASP A 268 -10.67 -23.06 -12.91
C ASP A 268 -10.28 -22.19 -14.11
N LYS A 269 -10.39 -22.76 -15.32
CA LYS A 269 -10.11 -22.07 -16.58
C LYS A 269 -11.08 -20.96 -16.93
N GLN A 270 -12.10 -20.71 -16.12
CA GLN A 270 -13.00 -19.57 -16.30
C GLN A 270 -12.62 -18.38 -15.40
N LYS A 271 -11.70 -18.57 -14.45
CA LYS A 271 -11.15 -17.48 -13.64
C LYS A 271 -10.22 -16.63 -14.47
N ASP A 272 -10.23 -15.33 -14.19
CA ASP A 272 -9.23 -14.41 -14.75
C ASP A 272 -7.80 -14.86 -14.40
N ASP A 273 -6.89 -14.70 -15.36
CA ASP A 273 -5.53 -15.20 -15.26
C ASP A 273 -4.75 -14.55 -14.12
N SER A 274 -5.06 -13.31 -13.71
CA SER A 274 -4.42 -12.67 -12.55
C SER A 274 -4.62 -13.51 -11.29
N TYR A 275 -5.85 -13.96 -11.01
CA TYR A 275 -6.17 -14.79 -9.87
C TYR A 275 -5.53 -16.18 -9.94
N ARG A 276 -5.49 -16.77 -11.14
CA ARG A 276 -4.84 -18.07 -11.38
C ARG A 276 -3.33 -17.95 -11.14
N HIS A 277 -2.67 -16.94 -11.69
CA HIS A 277 -1.25 -16.70 -11.53
C HIS A 277 -0.87 -16.39 -10.07
N SER A 278 -1.58 -15.47 -9.42
CA SER A 278 -1.33 -15.16 -8.00
C SER A 278 -1.58 -16.34 -7.08
N SER A 279 -2.59 -17.18 -7.38
CA SER A 279 -2.82 -18.42 -6.63
C SER A 279 -1.69 -19.44 -6.82
N LEU A 280 -1.18 -19.58 -8.04
CA LEU A 280 -0.02 -20.44 -8.31
C LEU A 280 1.21 -19.93 -7.55
N GLU A 281 1.47 -18.63 -7.62
CA GLU A 281 2.62 -17.98 -6.97
C GLU A 281 2.62 -18.26 -5.47
N VAL A 282 1.48 -18.09 -4.76
CA VAL A 282 1.37 -18.43 -3.32
C VAL A 282 1.84 -19.87 -3.02
N MET A 283 1.43 -20.85 -3.85
CA MET A 283 1.82 -22.25 -3.65
C MET A 283 3.33 -22.46 -3.91
N VAL A 284 3.89 -21.80 -4.93
CA VAL A 284 5.31 -21.86 -5.27
C VAL A 284 6.15 -21.23 -4.17
N SER A 285 5.82 -20.01 -3.72
CA SER A 285 6.55 -19.31 -2.67
C SER A 285 6.56 -20.09 -1.34
N LEU A 286 5.46 -20.79 -1.01
CA LEU A 286 5.43 -21.70 0.14
C LEU A 286 6.35 -22.92 -0.04
N CYS A 287 6.45 -23.47 -1.25
CA CYS A 287 7.37 -24.56 -1.55
C CYS A 287 8.84 -24.13 -1.40
N GLU A 288 9.17 -22.91 -1.81
CA GLU A 288 10.52 -22.33 -1.74
C GLU A 288 10.90 -21.92 -0.31
N SER A 289 10.05 -21.13 0.33
CA SER A 289 10.34 -20.51 1.62
C SER A 289 10.13 -21.47 2.81
N ALA A 290 9.33 -22.52 2.62
CA ALA A 290 8.98 -23.46 3.69
C ALA A 290 8.90 -24.92 3.22
N THR A 291 9.86 -25.37 2.41
CA THR A 291 9.90 -26.71 1.81
C THR A 291 9.61 -27.85 2.79
N ASN A 292 10.23 -27.85 3.98
CA ASN A 292 10.02 -28.90 4.98
C ASN A 292 8.61 -28.91 5.57
N MET A 293 7.97 -27.72 5.65
CA MET A 293 6.60 -27.57 6.11
C MET A 293 5.64 -28.14 5.06
N VAL A 294 5.81 -27.77 3.79
CA VAL A 294 5.01 -28.27 2.67
C VAL A 294 5.14 -29.78 2.54
N LYS A 295 6.37 -30.33 2.54
CA LYS A 295 6.61 -31.79 2.49
C LYS A 295 5.88 -32.58 3.57
N LYS A 296 5.69 -31.99 4.76
CA LYS A 296 5.05 -32.67 5.90
C LYS A 296 3.53 -32.51 5.92
N LYS A 297 3.00 -31.39 5.44
CA LYS A 297 1.59 -31.00 5.67
C LYS A 297 0.76 -30.82 4.41
N ALA A 298 1.38 -30.69 3.24
CA ALA A 298 0.72 -30.40 1.96
C ALA A 298 1.35 -31.19 0.79
N SER A 299 2.08 -32.28 1.06
CA SER A 299 2.74 -33.08 0.01
C SER A 299 1.76 -33.71 -0.99
N ASN A 300 0.51 -33.90 -0.58
CA ASN A 300 -0.57 -34.40 -1.41
C ASN A 300 -0.96 -33.44 -2.55
N PHE A 301 -0.64 -32.14 -2.44
CA PHE A 301 -0.93 -31.15 -3.49
C PHE A 301 0.17 -31.07 -4.56
N ILE A 302 1.36 -31.61 -4.31
CA ILE A 302 2.52 -31.48 -5.23
C ILE A 302 2.25 -32.07 -6.62
N PRO A 303 1.62 -33.26 -6.78
CA PRO A 303 1.27 -33.77 -8.11
C PRO A 303 0.33 -32.83 -8.87
N THR A 304 -0.71 -32.32 -8.19
CA THR A 304 -1.66 -31.37 -8.79
C THR A 304 -0.97 -30.06 -9.17
N LEU A 305 -0.10 -29.52 -8.32
CA LEU A 305 0.69 -28.32 -8.62
C LEU A 305 1.53 -28.51 -9.89
N LEU A 306 2.21 -29.66 -10.02
CA LEU A 306 2.99 -29.97 -11.21
C LEU A 306 2.14 -30.06 -12.48
N GLU A 307 1.00 -30.75 -12.41
CA GLU A 307 0.04 -30.83 -13.53
C GLU A 307 -0.48 -29.45 -13.92
N GLN A 308 -0.76 -28.59 -12.94
CA GLN A 308 -1.21 -27.22 -13.17
C GLN A 308 -0.15 -26.34 -13.83
N CYS A 309 1.10 -26.40 -13.37
CA CYS A 309 2.20 -25.70 -14.03
C CYS A 309 2.33 -26.13 -15.49
N LEU A 310 2.32 -27.44 -15.75
CA LEU A 310 2.39 -27.97 -17.12
C LEU A 310 1.17 -27.55 -17.96
N GLY A 311 -0.02 -27.57 -17.38
CA GLY A 311 -1.25 -27.13 -18.04
C GLY A 311 -1.18 -25.67 -18.47
N LEU A 312 -0.75 -24.78 -17.57
CA LEU A 312 -0.57 -23.35 -17.88
C LEU A 312 0.47 -23.14 -18.98
N MET A 313 1.57 -23.89 -18.99
CA MET A 313 2.57 -23.82 -20.08
C MET A 313 2.02 -24.21 -21.46
N THR A 314 0.86 -24.87 -21.53
CA THR A 314 0.19 -25.23 -22.80
C THR A 314 -0.89 -24.24 -23.22
N GLU A 315 -1.20 -23.24 -22.40
CA GLU A 315 -2.18 -22.19 -22.72
C GLU A 315 -1.51 -21.13 -23.61
N LEU A 316 -1.21 -21.53 -24.84
CA LEU A 316 -0.66 -20.68 -25.88
C LEU A 316 -1.81 -20.05 -26.69
N GLU A 317 -1.64 -18.80 -27.10
CA GLU A 317 -2.57 -18.17 -28.04
C GLU A 317 -2.40 -18.83 -29.42
N ASP A 318 -3.51 -19.28 -30.03
CA ASP A 318 -3.51 -19.90 -31.36
C ASP A 318 -3.23 -18.89 -32.51
N ASN A 319 -2.91 -17.63 -32.18
CA ASN A 319 -2.64 -16.58 -33.15
C ASN A 319 -1.15 -16.53 -33.52
N ASP A 320 -0.71 -17.49 -34.32
CA ASP A 320 0.65 -17.55 -34.83
C ASP A 320 1.04 -16.29 -35.63
N GLU A 321 0.10 -15.51 -36.18
CA GLU A 321 0.41 -14.34 -37.02
C GLU A 321 1.14 -13.24 -36.26
N GLU A 322 0.74 -12.96 -35.02
CA GLU A 322 1.39 -11.95 -34.18
C GLU A 322 2.78 -12.42 -33.76
N TRP A 323 2.91 -13.69 -33.39
CA TRP A 323 4.17 -14.33 -33.05
C TRP A 323 5.15 -14.37 -34.24
N LEU A 324 4.67 -14.71 -35.43
CA LEU A 324 5.45 -14.73 -36.68
C LEU A 324 5.81 -13.32 -37.19
N SER A 325 5.10 -12.27 -36.73
CA SER A 325 5.36 -10.88 -37.08
C SER A 325 6.32 -10.16 -36.13
N CYS A 326 6.69 -10.80 -35.02
CA CYS A 326 7.69 -10.29 -34.10
C CYS A 326 9.08 -10.39 -34.75
N ASP A 327 9.75 -9.26 -34.94
CA ASP A 327 11.11 -9.22 -35.51
C ASP A 327 12.05 -10.06 -34.64
N ASN A 328 12.86 -10.92 -35.29
CA ASN A 328 13.89 -11.66 -34.59
C ASN A 328 14.88 -10.67 -33.97
N VAL A 329 15.07 -10.77 -32.65
CA VAL A 329 16.03 -9.97 -31.86
C VAL A 329 17.49 -10.08 -32.36
N GLU A 330 17.77 -10.95 -33.33
CA GLU A 330 19.09 -11.15 -33.93
C GLU A 330 19.36 -10.31 -35.21
N GLU A 331 18.47 -9.39 -35.62
CA GLU A 331 18.72 -8.51 -36.78
C GLU A 331 19.20 -7.06 -36.45
N ASP A 332 19.67 -6.78 -35.22
CA ASP A 332 20.39 -5.53 -34.87
C ASP A 332 21.87 -5.75 -34.48
#